data_AF-A0A3D4LGM1-F1
#
_entry.id   AF-A0A3D4LGM1-F1
#
_cell.length_a   1.000
_cell.length_b   1.000
_cell.length_c   1.000
_cell.angle_alpha   90.00
_cell.angle_beta   90.00
_cell.angle_gamma   90.00
#
_symmetry.space_group_name_H-M   'P 1'
#
loop_
_entity.id
_entity.type
_entity.pdbx_description
1 polymer ?
#
loop_
_entity_poly.entity_id
_entity_poly.type
_entity_poly.pdbx_seq_one_letter_code
_entity_poly.pdbx_strand_id
1 'polypeptide(L)'
;LNISGIFKTIVNIFEPFINFIVPFKWITERTKNTEKNILVKRIILGVAISIPSVVFLVMMLSQADLVFYNNFIIFNDWIKRLFDFINIFKIIIGAFAGLYLFGHLYSVFIKEDNGMKMIINKTNDANKIKGDVIVFNILLMSILTVYSIFIVIQFKYLFSGGTLPNGLNYSEYARRGFFELVFLSVLNIALILLTTYLLKDKIYEDKNKWALFTKLMLVYLCVITGILLISSYYRMSLYDSAYGFTRLRVLVYIFLIFEAIGLIVTLIYIVRHNFNILIVYAAIGLAFYLTLNLVKIDEIIAKRNVDMYLSGRAEEVDIDYLFSLSPDA
;
A
#
# COMPACT_ATOMS: atom_id res chain seq x y z
N LEU A 1 -0.73 -63.13 24.24
CA LEU A 1 -0.92 -61.67 24.03
C LEU A 1 -1.69 -61.11 25.22
N ASN A 2 -1.06 -60.25 26.01
CA ASN A 2 -1.60 -59.79 27.28
C ASN A 2 -2.65 -58.69 27.02
N ILE A 3 -3.91 -58.89 27.42
CA ILE A 3 -5.03 -57.96 27.18
C ILE A 3 -4.71 -56.55 27.72
N SER A 4 -3.95 -56.49 28.83
CA SER A 4 -3.41 -55.25 29.42
C SER A 4 -2.46 -54.49 28.49
N GLY A 5 -1.65 -55.20 27.70
CA GLY A 5 -0.75 -54.60 26.71
C GLY A 5 -1.51 -53.95 25.56
N ILE A 6 -2.54 -54.64 25.04
CA ILE A 6 -3.43 -54.12 23.97
C ILE A 6 -4.22 -52.91 24.46
N PHE A 7 -4.71 -52.93 25.70
CA PHE A 7 -5.41 -51.81 26.31
C PHE A 7 -4.50 -50.58 26.45
N LYS A 8 -3.23 -50.78 26.87
CA LYS A 8 -2.23 -49.71 26.92
C LYS A 8 -1.94 -49.09 25.54
N THR A 9 -1.83 -49.89 24.48
CA THR A 9 -1.62 -49.36 23.12
C THR A 9 -2.82 -48.59 22.62
N ILE A 10 -4.05 -49.06 22.89
CA ILE A 10 -5.28 -48.34 22.52
C ILE A 10 -5.35 -47.00 23.24
N VAL A 11 -5.07 -46.95 24.54
CA VAL A 11 -5.07 -45.69 25.31
C VAL A 11 -4.04 -44.69 24.77
N ASN A 12 -2.83 -45.15 24.41
CA ASN A 12 -1.76 -44.31 23.89
C ASN A 12 -2.09 -43.68 22.51
N ILE A 13 -2.94 -44.33 21.71
CA ILE A 13 -3.42 -43.80 20.42
C ILE A 13 -4.45 -42.68 20.61
N PHE A 14 -5.23 -42.72 21.70
CA PHE A 14 -6.26 -41.72 22.00
C PHE A 14 -5.78 -40.58 22.91
N GLU A 15 -4.66 -40.74 23.63
CA GLU A 15 -4.05 -39.70 24.48
C GLU A 15 -3.78 -38.35 23.76
N PRO A 16 -3.30 -38.32 22.48
CA PRO A 16 -3.07 -37.08 21.75
C PRO A 16 -4.36 -36.26 21.50
N PHE A 17 -5.51 -36.91 21.37
CA PHE A 17 -6.79 -36.23 21.16
C PHE A 17 -7.22 -35.39 22.35
N ILE A 18 -6.85 -35.79 23.58
CA ILE A 18 -7.12 -35.01 24.79
C ILE A 18 -6.32 -33.71 24.78
N ASN A 19 -5.11 -33.72 24.19
CA ASN A 19 -4.22 -32.57 24.09
C ASN A 19 -4.59 -31.58 22.97
N PHE A 20 -5.59 -31.89 22.12
CA PHE A 20 -6.04 -30.99 21.04
C PHE A 20 -6.56 -29.65 21.57
N ILE A 21 -7.08 -29.63 22.79
CA ILE A 21 -7.68 -28.44 23.42
C ILE A 21 -6.60 -27.51 24.01
N VAL A 22 -5.39 -28.01 24.26
CA VAL A 22 -4.31 -27.26 24.95
C VAL A 22 -3.91 -25.97 24.22
N PRO A 23 -3.69 -25.94 22.89
CA PRO A 23 -3.39 -24.70 22.16
C PRO A 23 -4.51 -23.66 22.31
N PHE A 24 -5.77 -24.10 22.22
CA PHE A 24 -6.94 -23.23 22.32
C PHE A 24 -7.14 -22.70 23.74
N LYS A 25 -6.92 -23.53 24.77
CA LYS A 25 -6.97 -23.12 26.18
C LYS A 25 -5.90 -22.07 26.50
N TRP A 26 -4.68 -22.24 25.99
CA TRP A 26 -3.60 -21.27 26.17
C TRP A 26 -3.90 -19.90 25.52
N ILE A 27 -4.54 -19.92 24.34
CA ILE A 27 -5.04 -18.70 23.68
C ILE A 27 -6.14 -18.02 24.52
N THR A 28 -7.03 -18.82 25.13
CA THR A 28 -8.17 -18.34 25.93
C THR A 28 -7.75 -17.82 27.31
N GLU A 29 -6.69 -18.37 27.91
CA GLU A 29 -6.13 -17.84 29.17
C GLU A 29 -5.41 -16.49 28.96
N ARG A 30 -4.83 -16.26 27.78
CA ARG A 30 -4.25 -14.96 27.40
C ARG A 30 -5.29 -13.85 27.21
N THR A 31 -6.53 -14.19 26.86
CA THR A 31 -7.63 -13.22 26.67
C THR A 31 -8.36 -12.83 27.96
N LYS A 32 -8.02 -13.39 29.13
CA LYS A 32 -8.56 -12.88 30.42
C LYS A 32 -7.90 -11.58 30.90
N ASN A 33 -6.80 -11.15 30.28
CA ASN A 33 -6.10 -9.93 30.66
C ASN A 33 -6.75 -8.70 30.00
N THR A 34 -7.39 -7.83 30.79
CA THR A 34 -8.19 -6.69 30.34
C THR A 34 -7.42 -5.71 29.45
N GLU A 35 -6.14 -5.46 29.72
CA GLU A 35 -5.28 -4.61 28.88
C GLU A 35 -5.00 -5.24 27.51
N LYS A 36 -4.77 -6.56 27.46
CA LYS A 36 -4.55 -7.29 26.20
C LYS A 36 -5.79 -7.33 25.34
N ASN A 37 -6.98 -7.44 25.94
CA ASN A 37 -8.24 -7.40 25.19
C ASN A 37 -8.48 -6.05 24.50
N ILE A 38 -8.09 -4.93 25.12
CA ILE A 38 -8.19 -3.61 24.50
C ILE A 38 -7.26 -3.51 23.28
N LEU A 39 -6.03 -4.02 23.40
CA LEU A 39 -5.07 -4.07 22.28
C LEU A 39 -5.59 -4.96 21.15
N VAL A 40 -6.08 -6.16 21.45
CA VAL A 40 -6.64 -7.09 20.45
C VAL A 40 -7.82 -6.47 19.71
N LYS A 41 -8.76 -5.82 20.42
CA LYS A 41 -9.88 -5.11 19.78
C LYS A 41 -9.41 -4.02 18.82
N ARG A 42 -8.35 -3.27 19.17
CA ARG A 42 -7.79 -2.22 18.31
C ARG A 42 -7.04 -2.79 17.10
N ILE A 43 -6.34 -3.90 17.26
CA ILE A 43 -5.70 -4.61 16.14
C ILE A 43 -6.77 -5.10 15.18
N ILE A 44 -7.83 -5.72 15.68
CA ILE A 44 -8.97 -6.16 14.85
C ILE A 44 -9.60 -4.98 14.12
N LEU A 45 -9.80 -3.84 14.79
CA LEU A 45 -10.33 -2.64 14.16
C LEU A 45 -9.39 -2.11 13.06
N GLY A 46 -8.08 -2.05 13.32
CA GLY A 46 -7.09 -1.63 12.32
C GLY A 46 -7.05 -2.55 11.10
N VAL A 47 -7.11 -3.86 11.31
CA VAL A 47 -7.20 -4.85 10.23
C VAL A 47 -8.51 -4.73 9.47
N ALA A 48 -9.63 -4.53 10.17
CA ALA A 48 -10.94 -4.37 9.54
C ALA A 48 -11.02 -3.13 8.64
N ILE A 49 -10.36 -2.04 9.01
CA ILE A 49 -10.27 -0.82 8.19
C ILE A 49 -9.24 -1.00 7.06
N SER A 50 -8.10 -1.65 7.32
CA SER A 50 -7.05 -1.81 6.32
C SER A 50 -7.44 -2.74 5.17
N ILE A 51 -8.26 -3.77 5.41
CA ILE A 51 -8.69 -4.72 4.37
C ILE A 51 -9.41 -4.00 3.20
N PRO A 52 -10.51 -3.24 3.42
CA PRO A 52 -11.16 -2.47 2.35
C PRO A 52 -10.20 -1.50 1.64
N SER A 53 -9.36 -0.78 2.41
CA SER A 53 -8.40 0.16 1.83
C SER A 53 -7.38 -0.53 0.92
N VAL A 54 -6.86 -1.69 1.33
CA VAL A 54 -5.92 -2.50 0.54
C VAL A 54 -6.60 -3.04 -0.71
N VAL A 55 -7.83 -3.56 -0.58
CA VAL A 55 -8.58 -4.07 -1.75
C VAL A 55 -8.79 -2.96 -2.77
N PHE A 56 -9.25 -1.79 -2.33
CA PHE A 56 -9.42 -0.62 -3.18
C PHE A 56 -8.11 -0.23 -3.87
N LEU A 57 -7.03 -0.15 -3.11
CA LEU A 57 -5.71 0.24 -3.61
C LEU A 57 -5.16 -0.78 -4.63
N VAL A 58 -5.28 -2.08 -4.35
CA VAL A 58 -4.87 -3.14 -5.28
C VAL A 58 -5.69 -3.08 -6.57
N MET A 59 -6.99 -2.82 -6.49
CA MET A 59 -7.83 -2.63 -7.68
C MET A 59 -7.38 -1.44 -8.52
N MET A 60 -7.13 -0.28 -7.90
CA MET A 60 -6.63 0.91 -8.59
C MET A 60 -5.27 0.68 -9.25
N LEU A 61 -4.32 0.07 -8.53
CA LEU A 61 -2.99 -0.24 -9.08
C LEU A 61 -3.05 -1.27 -10.22
N SER A 62 -4.01 -2.20 -10.16
CA SER A 62 -4.28 -3.18 -11.20
C SER A 62 -4.92 -2.56 -12.45
N GLN A 63 -5.70 -1.50 -12.30
CA GLN A 63 -6.12 -0.68 -13.44
C GLN A 63 -4.95 0.13 -14.00
N ALA A 64 -4.07 0.59 -13.11
CA ALA A 64 -2.98 1.48 -13.47
C ALA A 64 -1.84 0.82 -14.23
N ASP A 65 -1.55 -0.45 -13.99
CA ASP A 65 -0.40 -1.12 -14.58
C ASP A 65 -0.73 -2.54 -15.03
N LEU A 66 -0.53 -2.83 -16.31
CA LEU A 66 -0.84 -4.13 -16.91
C LEU A 66 0.05 -5.25 -16.33
N VAL A 67 1.32 -4.95 -16.03
CA VAL A 67 2.23 -5.93 -15.43
C VAL A 67 1.77 -6.24 -14.01
N PHE A 68 1.34 -5.22 -13.26
CA PHE A 68 0.74 -5.44 -11.94
C PHE A 68 -0.57 -6.24 -12.04
N TYR A 69 -1.43 -5.94 -13.01
CA TYR A 69 -2.67 -6.68 -13.29
C TYR A 69 -2.41 -8.16 -13.55
N ASN A 70 -1.45 -8.49 -14.41
CA ASN A 70 -1.10 -9.88 -14.73
C ASN A 70 -0.58 -10.62 -13.49
N ASN A 71 0.29 -9.99 -12.70
CA ASN A 71 0.76 -10.56 -11.44
C ASN A 71 -0.38 -10.74 -10.43
N PHE A 72 -1.33 -9.80 -10.39
CA PHE A 72 -2.51 -9.88 -9.55
C PHE A 72 -3.43 -11.04 -9.96
N ILE A 73 -3.62 -11.31 -11.25
CA ILE A 73 -4.37 -12.50 -11.72
C ILE A 73 -3.68 -13.78 -11.25
N ILE A 74 -2.36 -13.90 -11.45
CA ILE A 74 -1.60 -15.08 -11.03
C ILE A 74 -1.75 -15.29 -9.52
N PHE A 75 -1.64 -14.23 -8.73
CA PHE A 75 -1.83 -14.27 -7.29
C PHE A 75 -3.27 -14.68 -6.92
N ASN A 76 -4.29 -14.09 -7.56
CA ASN A 76 -5.69 -14.39 -7.33
C ASN A 76 -6.03 -15.84 -7.69
N ASP A 77 -5.47 -16.38 -8.77
CA ASP A 77 -5.65 -17.77 -9.16
C ASP A 77 -4.93 -18.72 -8.20
N TRP A 78 -3.76 -18.35 -7.68
CA TRP A 78 -3.11 -19.09 -6.61
C TRP A 78 -3.96 -19.11 -5.32
N ILE A 79 -4.56 -17.98 -4.95
CA ILE A 79 -5.51 -17.89 -3.83
C ILE A 79 -6.74 -18.76 -4.08
N LYS A 80 -7.36 -18.69 -5.26
CA LYS A 80 -8.52 -19.54 -5.61
C LYS A 80 -8.17 -21.01 -5.47
N ARG A 81 -6.99 -21.44 -5.93
CA ARG A 81 -6.53 -22.82 -5.77
C ARG A 81 -6.44 -23.24 -4.30
N LEU A 82 -6.06 -22.36 -3.37
CA LEU A 82 -6.06 -22.69 -1.94
C LEU A 82 -7.48 -22.98 -1.41
N PHE A 83 -8.49 -22.30 -1.97
CA PHE A 83 -9.90 -22.48 -1.62
C PHE A 83 -10.64 -23.52 -2.48
N ASP A 84 -9.95 -24.20 -3.40
CA ASP A 84 -10.53 -25.34 -4.10
C ASP A 84 -10.88 -26.43 -3.08
N PHE A 85 -12.05 -27.05 -3.26
CA PHE A 85 -12.61 -28.02 -2.32
C PHE A 85 -11.59 -29.10 -1.91
N ILE A 86 -10.85 -29.63 -2.89
CA ILE A 86 -9.80 -30.64 -2.67
C ILE A 86 -8.68 -30.12 -1.76
N ASN A 87 -8.26 -28.87 -1.92
CA ASN A 87 -7.20 -28.27 -1.13
C ASN A 87 -7.67 -27.87 0.26
N ILE A 88 -8.93 -27.43 0.40
CA ILE A 88 -9.56 -27.24 1.73
C ILE A 88 -9.53 -28.55 2.52
N PHE A 89 -9.93 -29.68 1.90
CA PHE A 89 -9.84 -30.99 2.56
C PHE A 89 -8.41 -31.35 2.97
N LYS A 90 -7.42 -31.09 2.12
CA LYS A 90 -5.99 -31.30 2.47
C LYS A 90 -5.54 -30.42 3.62
N ILE A 91 -5.97 -29.15 3.66
CA ILE A 91 -5.64 -28.22 4.75
C ILE A 91 -6.28 -28.68 6.06
N ILE A 92 -7.55 -29.11 6.03
CA ILE A 92 -8.24 -29.64 7.21
C ILE A 92 -7.57 -30.90 7.72
N ILE A 93 -7.29 -31.88 6.84
CA ILE A 93 -6.60 -33.12 7.20
C ILE A 93 -5.20 -32.84 7.71
N GLY A 94 -4.47 -31.92 7.07
CA GLY A 94 -3.13 -31.49 7.49
C GLY A 94 -3.13 -30.78 8.84
N ALA A 95 -4.12 -29.93 9.11
CA ALA A 95 -4.30 -29.30 10.43
C ALA A 95 -4.62 -30.33 11.51
N PHE A 96 -5.46 -31.33 11.19
CA PHE A 96 -5.80 -32.41 12.10
C PHE A 96 -4.59 -33.32 12.39
N ALA A 97 -3.81 -33.68 11.36
CA ALA A 97 -2.57 -34.42 11.50
C ALA A 97 -1.49 -33.62 12.25
N GLY A 98 -1.41 -32.31 12.03
CA GLY A 98 -0.52 -31.42 12.76
C GLY A 98 -0.86 -31.31 14.24
N LEU A 99 -2.15 -31.19 14.58
CA LEU A 99 -2.63 -31.24 15.97
C LEU A 99 -2.37 -32.61 16.61
N TYR A 100 -2.51 -33.69 15.85
CA TYR A 100 -2.18 -35.05 16.29
C TYR A 100 -0.70 -35.20 16.64
N LEU A 101 0.20 -34.77 15.75
CA LEU A 101 1.65 -34.77 16.01
C LEU A 101 2.01 -33.86 17.18
N PHE A 102 1.40 -32.68 17.27
CA PHE A 102 1.59 -31.76 18.39
C PHE A 102 1.19 -32.40 19.73
N GLY A 103 0.02 -33.05 19.79
CA GLY A 103 -0.45 -33.74 20.99
C GLY A 103 0.48 -34.86 21.44
N HIS A 104 1.12 -35.55 20.49
CA HIS A 104 2.08 -36.62 20.75
C HIS A 104 3.46 -36.09 21.19
N LEU A 105 3.92 -34.96 20.65
CA LEU A 105 5.11 -34.28 21.14
C LEU A 105 4.86 -33.74 22.56
N TYR A 106 3.71 -33.08 22.77
CA TYR A 106 3.34 -32.49 24.05
C TYR A 106 3.25 -33.52 25.18
N SER A 107 2.70 -34.71 24.92
CA SER A 107 2.63 -35.78 25.92
C SER A 107 3.99 -36.36 26.32
N VAL A 108 4.97 -36.33 25.40
CA VAL A 108 6.35 -36.76 25.65
C VAL A 108 7.10 -35.70 26.48
N PHE A 109 6.98 -34.42 26.13
CA PHE A 109 7.66 -33.34 26.84
C PHE A 109 7.10 -33.06 28.25
N ILE A 110 5.85 -33.44 28.54
CA ILE A 110 5.26 -33.28 29.89
C ILE A 110 5.77 -34.32 30.89
N LYS A 111 6.26 -35.47 30.44
CA LYS A 111 6.74 -36.53 31.34
C LYS A 111 8.08 -36.22 32.02
N GLU A 112 8.78 -35.16 31.63
CA GLU A 112 10.09 -34.80 32.17
C GLU A 112 10.19 -33.47 32.91
N ASP A 113 9.14 -32.65 32.99
CA ASP A 113 9.26 -31.33 33.63
C ASP A 113 8.24 -31.10 34.76
N ASN A 114 8.51 -31.74 35.90
CA ASN A 114 7.93 -31.38 37.19
C ASN A 114 8.68 -30.18 37.84
N GLY A 115 9.39 -29.37 37.06
CA GLY A 115 10.39 -28.48 37.64
C GLY A 115 10.77 -27.26 36.81
N MET A 116 9.83 -26.49 36.25
CA MET A 116 10.15 -25.10 35.90
C MET A 116 8.93 -24.17 35.98
N LYS A 117 8.69 -23.63 37.18
CA LYS A 117 8.00 -22.34 37.33
C LYS A 117 8.88 -21.29 36.68
N MET A 118 8.61 -20.99 35.41
CA MET A 118 9.26 -19.89 34.71
C MET A 118 8.88 -18.59 35.43
N ILE A 119 9.87 -17.99 36.10
CA ILE A 119 9.82 -16.63 36.61
C ILE A 119 9.64 -15.73 35.38
N ILE A 120 8.39 -15.35 35.11
CA ILE A 120 8.11 -14.24 34.23
C ILE A 120 8.48 -13.00 35.03
N ASN A 121 9.74 -12.59 34.91
CA ASN A 121 10.13 -11.23 35.23
C ASN A 121 9.33 -10.32 34.31
N LYS A 122 8.21 -9.84 34.85
CA LYS A 122 7.36 -8.83 34.28
C LYS A 122 8.18 -7.55 34.32
N THR A 123 8.95 -7.29 33.26
CA THR A 123 9.42 -5.94 32.98
C THR A 123 8.17 -5.11 32.73
N ASN A 124 7.74 -4.43 33.80
CA ASN A 124 6.74 -3.40 33.77
C ASN A 124 7.31 -2.24 32.95
N ASP A 125 7.19 -2.31 31.63
CA ASP A 125 7.00 -1.14 30.80
C ASP A 125 5.58 -1.17 30.28
N ALA A 126 4.65 -0.98 31.23
CA ALA A 126 3.29 -0.56 30.95
C ALA A 126 3.32 0.90 30.47
N ASN A 127 3.93 1.15 29.33
CA ASN A 127 3.67 2.37 28.59
C ASN A 127 2.23 2.24 28.08
N LYS A 128 1.35 3.02 28.70
CA LYS A 128 -0.04 3.25 28.30
C LYS A 128 -0.10 3.50 26.79
N ILE A 129 -0.28 2.47 25.97
CA ILE A 129 -0.59 2.66 24.56
C ILE A 129 -2.05 3.10 24.51
N LYS A 130 -2.25 4.41 24.65
CA LYS A 130 -3.50 5.11 24.41
C LYS A 130 -3.76 5.08 22.90
N GLY A 131 -5.01 4.79 22.54
CA GLY A 131 -5.46 4.37 21.21
C GLY A 131 -5.23 5.40 20.10
N ASP A 132 -5.58 4.96 18.89
CA ASP A 132 -5.45 5.58 17.56
C ASP A 132 -4.12 5.36 16.83
N VAL A 133 -2.95 5.40 17.48
CA VAL A 133 -1.67 5.19 16.75
C VAL A 133 -1.53 3.77 16.18
N ILE A 134 -1.97 2.74 16.92
CA ILE A 134 -1.89 1.35 16.45
C ILE A 134 -2.72 1.14 15.18
N VAL A 135 -3.93 1.70 15.13
CA VAL A 135 -4.87 1.53 14.02
C VAL A 135 -4.29 2.18 12.74
N PHE A 136 -3.84 3.43 12.85
CA PHE A 136 -3.20 4.13 11.75
C PHE A 136 -1.89 3.46 11.30
N ASN A 137 -1.08 2.94 12.23
CA ASN A 137 0.14 2.22 11.86
C ASN A 137 -0.15 0.91 11.12
N ILE A 138 -1.19 0.15 11.50
CA ILE A 138 -1.61 -1.05 10.76
C ILE A 138 -2.04 -0.68 9.34
N LEU A 139 -2.84 0.38 9.20
CA LEU A 139 -3.31 0.88 7.91
C LEU A 139 -2.14 1.36 7.04
N LEU A 140 -1.27 2.22 7.57
CA LEU A 140 -0.09 2.73 6.87
C LEU A 140 0.84 1.61 6.46
N MET A 141 1.13 0.65 7.34
CA MET A 141 1.98 -0.49 7.03
C MET A 141 1.41 -1.33 5.89
N SER A 142 0.09 -1.55 5.90
CA SER A 142 -0.61 -2.32 4.87
C SER A 142 -0.53 -1.62 3.51
N ILE A 143 -0.83 -0.32 3.47
CA ILE A 143 -0.76 0.52 2.26
C ILE A 143 0.69 0.59 1.72
N LEU A 144 1.66 0.84 2.60
CA LEU A 144 3.08 0.90 2.24
C LEU A 144 3.55 -0.42 1.66
N THR A 145 3.17 -1.55 2.25
CA THR A 145 3.54 -2.88 1.74
C THR A 145 3.07 -3.08 0.30
N VAL A 146 1.82 -2.72 -0.01
CA VAL A 146 1.28 -2.86 -1.37
C VAL A 146 1.99 -1.93 -2.35
N TYR A 147 2.21 -0.65 -1.97
CA TYR A 147 2.96 0.26 -2.83
C TYR A 147 4.41 -0.16 -3.04
N SER A 148 5.08 -0.68 -2.03
CA SER A 148 6.44 -1.21 -2.17
C SER A 148 6.47 -2.37 -3.17
N ILE A 149 5.51 -3.31 -3.08
CA ILE A 149 5.38 -4.40 -4.05
C ILE A 149 5.17 -3.85 -5.47
N PHE A 150 4.27 -2.87 -5.62
CA PHE A 150 4.00 -2.22 -6.89
C PHE A 150 5.24 -1.57 -7.50
N ILE A 151 5.96 -0.78 -6.71
CA ILE A 151 7.20 -0.10 -7.14
C ILE A 151 8.27 -1.13 -7.55
N VAL A 152 8.44 -2.22 -6.79
CA VAL A 152 9.38 -3.28 -7.14
C VAL A 152 9.02 -3.93 -8.48
N ILE A 153 7.74 -4.16 -8.75
CA ILE A 153 7.26 -4.70 -10.04
C ILE A 153 7.57 -3.70 -11.17
N GLN A 154 7.27 -2.41 -10.97
CA GLN A 154 7.55 -1.37 -11.96
C GLN A 154 9.05 -1.25 -12.29
N PHE A 155 9.92 -1.22 -11.28
CA PHE A 155 11.37 -1.13 -11.50
C PHE A 155 11.93 -2.37 -12.17
N LYS A 156 11.53 -3.58 -11.74
CA LYS A 156 11.99 -4.82 -12.38
C LYS A 156 11.69 -4.82 -13.88
N TYR A 157 10.52 -4.33 -14.27
CA TYR A 157 10.14 -4.22 -15.67
C TYR A 157 10.99 -3.18 -16.42
N LEU A 158 11.18 -1.99 -15.85
CA LEU A 158 12.01 -0.93 -16.44
C LEU A 158 13.44 -1.41 -16.74
N PHE A 159 14.00 -2.26 -15.87
CA PHE A 159 15.35 -2.83 -16.03
C PHE A 159 15.38 -4.18 -16.78
N SER A 160 14.24 -4.76 -17.14
CA SER A 160 14.16 -6.07 -17.81
C SER A 160 14.33 -6.02 -19.34
N GLY A 161 14.77 -4.89 -19.91
CA GLY A 161 15.21 -4.85 -21.30
C GLY A 161 14.14 -4.57 -22.36
N GLY A 162 13.26 -3.60 -22.11
CA GLY A 162 12.69 -2.77 -23.19
C GLY A 162 11.60 -3.36 -24.09
N THR A 163 11.10 -4.57 -23.84
CA THR A 163 9.93 -5.07 -24.57
C THR A 163 8.65 -4.50 -23.94
N LEU A 164 8.00 -3.53 -24.61
CA LEU A 164 6.65 -3.07 -24.23
C LEU A 164 5.77 -4.30 -23.96
N PRO A 165 4.97 -4.34 -22.89
CA PRO A 165 4.17 -5.51 -22.61
C PRO A 165 3.18 -5.68 -23.78
N ASN A 166 3.24 -6.82 -24.45
CA ASN A 166 2.22 -7.31 -25.37
C ASN A 166 1.92 -6.45 -26.62
N GLY A 167 2.88 -5.67 -27.14
CA GLY A 167 2.65 -4.92 -28.38
C GLY A 167 1.63 -3.78 -28.26
N LEU A 168 1.44 -3.25 -27.04
CA LEU A 168 0.64 -2.05 -26.84
C LEU A 168 1.20 -0.88 -27.66
N ASN A 169 0.31 -0.17 -28.34
CA ASN A 169 0.66 1.11 -28.95
C ASN A 169 1.00 2.10 -27.82
N TYR A 170 2.01 2.95 -27.99
CA TYR A 170 2.51 3.89 -26.98
C TYR A 170 1.38 4.75 -26.37
N SER A 171 0.37 5.09 -27.17
CA SER A 171 -0.85 5.82 -26.80
C SER A 171 -1.79 5.10 -25.84
N GLU A 172 -1.82 3.77 -25.87
CA GLU A 172 -2.69 2.96 -25.00
C GLU A 172 -2.01 2.71 -23.66
N TYR A 173 -0.70 2.48 -23.67
CA TYR A 173 0.11 2.45 -22.45
C TYR A 173 0.11 3.80 -21.71
N ALA A 174 0.17 4.92 -22.45
CA ALA A 174 0.21 6.24 -21.85
C ALA A 174 -1.12 6.69 -21.21
N ARG A 175 -2.26 6.36 -21.83
CA ARG A 175 -3.58 6.77 -21.32
C ARG A 175 -4.06 5.91 -20.16
N ARG A 176 -3.65 4.63 -20.13
CA ARG A 176 -4.07 3.69 -19.09
C ARG A 176 -3.24 3.90 -17.82
N GLY A 177 -3.92 4.15 -16.70
CA GLY A 177 -3.27 4.25 -15.40
C GLY A 177 -2.73 5.60 -15.01
N PHE A 178 -2.69 6.56 -15.92
CA PHE A 178 -2.29 7.92 -15.59
C PHE A 178 -3.24 8.51 -14.53
N PHE A 179 -4.55 8.51 -14.81
CA PHE A 179 -5.55 9.10 -13.91
C PHE A 179 -5.62 8.38 -12.56
N GLU A 180 -5.45 7.07 -12.56
CA GLU A 180 -5.44 6.23 -11.37
C GLU A 180 -4.23 6.56 -10.49
N LEU A 181 -3.04 6.74 -11.07
CA LEU A 181 -1.84 7.14 -10.33
C LEU A 181 -1.96 8.55 -9.75
N VAL A 182 -2.48 9.50 -10.52
CA VAL A 182 -2.75 10.87 -10.05
C VAL A 182 -3.80 10.89 -8.94
N PHE A 183 -4.88 10.11 -9.08
CA PHE A 183 -5.89 9.99 -8.05
C PHE A 183 -5.31 9.40 -6.76
N LEU A 184 -4.48 8.35 -6.88
CA LEU A 184 -3.79 7.73 -5.74
C LEU A 184 -2.80 8.68 -5.06
N SER A 185 -2.11 9.56 -5.80
CA SER A 185 -1.20 10.54 -5.20
C SER A 185 -1.96 11.62 -4.41
N VAL A 186 -3.07 12.14 -4.94
CA VAL A 186 -3.96 13.04 -4.19
C VAL A 186 -4.51 12.35 -2.94
N LEU A 187 -4.95 11.09 -3.07
CA LEU A 187 -5.46 10.30 -1.94
C LEU A 187 -4.38 10.09 -0.87
N ASN A 188 -3.13 9.81 -1.27
CA ASN A 188 -2.01 9.65 -0.34
C ASN A 188 -1.70 10.96 0.39
N ILE A 189 -1.69 12.10 -0.31
CA ILE A 189 -1.53 13.42 0.32
C ILE A 189 -2.63 13.66 1.34
N ALA A 190 -3.90 13.40 0.98
CA ALA A 190 -5.03 13.53 1.90
C ALA A 190 -4.88 12.61 3.13
N LEU A 191 -4.47 11.35 2.93
CA LEU A 191 -4.22 10.39 4.01
C LEU A 191 -3.10 10.86 4.94
N ILE A 192 -2.01 11.41 4.39
CA ILE A 192 -0.89 11.95 5.16
C ILE A 192 -1.36 13.13 6.01
N LEU A 193 -2.09 14.08 5.42
CA LEU A 193 -2.60 15.25 6.12
C LEU A 193 -3.60 14.85 7.22
N LEU A 194 -4.53 13.94 6.92
CA LEU A 194 -5.50 13.42 7.88
C LEU A 194 -4.80 12.73 9.06
N THR A 195 -3.83 11.87 8.77
CA THR A 195 -3.08 11.15 9.81
C THR A 195 -2.26 12.11 10.66
N THR A 196 -1.61 13.09 10.04
CA THR A 196 -0.82 14.11 10.75
C THR A 196 -1.71 15.01 11.62
N TYR A 197 -2.92 15.36 11.15
CA TYR A 197 -3.88 16.14 11.91
C TYR A 197 -4.43 15.37 13.12
N LEU A 198 -4.86 14.12 12.92
CA LEU A 198 -5.46 13.29 13.97
C LEU A 198 -4.44 12.80 15.01
N LEU A 199 -3.17 12.64 14.62
CA LEU A 199 -2.10 12.18 15.51
C LEU A 199 -1.13 13.29 15.89
N LYS A 200 -1.49 14.56 15.67
CA LYS A 200 -0.62 15.72 15.92
C LYS A 200 0.02 15.70 17.31
N ASP A 201 -0.80 15.61 18.36
CA ASP A 201 -0.32 15.66 19.74
C ASP A 201 0.59 14.45 20.05
N LYS A 202 0.28 13.28 19.46
CA LYS A 202 1.02 12.03 19.71
C LYS A 202 2.32 11.91 18.92
N ILE A 203 2.41 12.54 17.74
CA ILE A 203 3.60 12.48 16.87
C ILE A 203 4.63 13.53 17.30
N TYR A 204 4.19 14.71 17.75
CA TYR A 204 5.07 15.86 17.98
C TYR A 204 5.32 16.19 19.45
N GLU A 205 4.40 15.90 20.38
CA GLU A 205 4.62 16.15 21.82
C GLU A 205 5.27 14.94 22.53
N ASP A 206 4.87 13.73 22.15
CA ASP A 206 5.38 12.49 22.73
C ASP A 206 6.67 12.03 22.02
N LYS A 207 7.82 12.05 22.71
CA LYS A 207 9.11 11.52 22.21
C LYS A 207 9.18 9.97 22.23
N ASN A 208 8.07 9.31 22.01
CA ASN A 208 7.99 7.85 22.03
C ASN A 208 8.55 7.25 20.74
N LYS A 209 9.20 6.07 20.84
CA LYS A 209 9.72 5.33 19.67
C LYS A 209 8.63 5.06 18.61
N TRP A 210 7.39 4.86 19.05
CA TRP A 210 6.23 4.65 18.17
C TRP A 210 5.84 5.88 17.35
N ALA A 211 5.96 7.09 17.93
CA ALA A 211 5.71 8.34 17.22
C ALA A 211 6.72 8.56 16.10
N LEU A 212 8.00 8.29 16.38
CA LEU A 212 9.08 8.34 15.39
C LEU A 212 8.83 7.34 14.26
N PHE A 213 8.39 6.12 14.59
CA PHE A 213 8.05 5.10 13.59
C PHE A 213 6.90 5.54 12.66
N THR A 214 5.81 6.09 13.21
CA THR A 214 4.71 6.65 12.40
C THR A 214 5.19 7.78 11.50
N LYS A 215 6.04 8.68 12.01
CA LYS A 215 6.64 9.76 11.22
C LYS A 215 7.47 9.22 10.05
N LEU A 216 8.29 8.19 10.28
CA LEU A 216 9.05 7.53 9.21
C LEU A 216 8.13 6.90 8.15
N MET A 217 7.03 6.27 8.55
CA MET A 217 6.05 5.72 7.61
C MET A 217 5.40 6.81 6.75
N LEU A 218 5.05 7.97 7.33
CA LEU A 218 4.49 9.10 6.59
C LEU A 218 5.49 9.68 5.58
N VAL A 219 6.76 9.83 5.98
CA VAL A 219 7.84 10.23 5.07
C VAL A 219 8.01 9.21 3.95
N TYR A 220 8.00 7.91 4.28
CA TYR A 220 8.12 6.85 3.28
C TYR A 220 6.95 6.85 2.29
N LEU A 221 5.72 7.06 2.77
CA LEU A 221 4.53 7.21 1.91
C LEU A 221 4.65 8.43 0.99
N CYS A 222 5.23 9.53 1.50
CA CYS A 222 5.52 10.72 0.69
C CYS A 222 6.53 10.42 -0.43
N VAL A 223 7.61 9.69 -0.12
CA VAL A 223 8.61 9.28 -1.12
C VAL A 223 8.00 8.38 -2.19
N ILE A 224 7.23 7.38 -1.78
CA ILE A 224 6.48 6.50 -2.69
C ILE A 224 5.56 7.33 -3.60
N THR A 225 4.83 8.28 -3.04
CA THR A 225 3.93 9.16 -3.81
C THR A 225 4.71 9.97 -4.84
N GLY A 226 5.91 10.45 -4.50
CA GLY A 226 6.80 11.12 -5.46
C GLY A 226 7.22 10.20 -6.61
N ILE A 227 7.49 8.93 -6.34
CA ILE A 227 7.78 7.93 -7.39
C ILE A 227 6.56 7.74 -8.31
N LEU A 228 5.34 7.71 -7.76
CA LEU A 228 4.10 7.62 -8.58
C LEU A 228 3.92 8.85 -9.48
N LEU A 229 4.22 10.04 -8.98
CA LEU A 229 4.17 11.28 -9.77
C LEU A 229 5.19 11.27 -10.91
N ILE A 230 6.43 10.84 -10.63
CA ILE A 230 7.49 10.71 -11.66
C ILE A 230 7.06 9.69 -12.72
N SER A 231 6.49 8.55 -12.30
CA SER A 231 5.96 7.53 -13.21
C SER A 231 4.84 8.08 -14.11
N SER A 232 3.92 8.87 -13.52
CA SER A 232 2.82 9.53 -14.23
C SER A 232 3.33 10.56 -15.24
N TYR A 233 4.29 11.39 -14.84
CA TYR A 233 4.95 12.36 -15.73
C TYR A 233 5.65 11.67 -16.91
N TYR A 234 6.35 10.57 -16.66
CA TYR A 234 7.04 9.81 -17.70
C TYR A 234 6.06 9.24 -18.74
N ARG A 235 4.93 8.68 -18.29
CA ARG A 235 3.87 8.18 -19.19
C ARG A 235 3.29 9.29 -20.05
N MET A 236 3.06 10.47 -19.45
CA MET A 236 2.58 11.64 -20.18
C MET A 236 3.59 12.11 -21.23
N SER A 237 4.88 12.17 -20.86
CA SER A 237 5.95 12.55 -21.79
C SER A 237 6.08 11.59 -22.97
N LEU A 238 5.86 10.30 -22.75
CA LEU A 238 5.85 9.31 -23.82
C LEU A 238 4.66 9.54 -24.77
N TYR A 239 3.50 9.93 -24.23
CA TYR A 239 2.33 10.28 -25.03
C TYR A 239 2.57 11.48 -25.94
N ASP A 240 3.10 12.56 -25.37
CA ASP A 240 3.34 13.81 -26.08
C ASP A 240 4.45 13.65 -27.13
N SER A 241 5.44 12.80 -26.87
CA SER A 241 6.50 12.50 -27.84
C SER A 241 5.98 11.87 -29.13
N ALA A 242 4.85 11.15 -29.06
CA ALA A 242 4.25 10.48 -30.21
C ALA A 242 3.12 11.29 -30.88
N TYR A 243 2.41 12.15 -30.12
CA TYR A 243 1.18 12.81 -30.60
C TYR A 243 1.20 14.34 -30.49
N GLY A 244 2.31 14.97 -30.12
CA GLY A 244 2.40 16.42 -29.92
C GLY A 244 1.65 16.90 -28.67
N PHE A 245 1.51 18.21 -28.50
CA PHE A 245 0.80 18.83 -27.38
C PHE A 245 -0.65 19.16 -27.70
N THR A 246 -1.53 18.98 -26.69
CA THR A 246 -2.90 19.51 -26.69
C THR A 246 -3.17 20.25 -25.38
N ARG A 247 -4.26 21.05 -25.33
CA ARG A 247 -4.63 21.83 -24.14
C ARG A 247 -4.75 20.96 -22.89
N LEU A 248 -5.42 19.81 -22.99
CA LEU A 248 -5.60 18.89 -21.88
C LEU A 248 -4.25 18.36 -21.36
N ARG A 249 -3.30 18.07 -22.27
CA ARG A 249 -1.98 17.53 -21.91
C ARG A 249 -1.12 18.56 -21.17
N VAL A 250 -1.16 19.82 -21.60
CA VAL A 250 -0.49 20.93 -20.90
C VAL A 250 -1.09 21.15 -19.51
N LEU A 251 -2.43 21.14 -19.39
CA LEU A 251 -3.12 21.25 -18.10
C LEU A 251 -2.71 20.14 -17.14
N VAL A 252 -2.57 18.90 -17.63
CA VAL A 252 -2.08 17.76 -16.86
C VAL A 252 -0.67 18.02 -16.32
N TYR A 253 0.26 18.54 -17.11
CA TYR A 253 1.60 18.86 -16.62
C TYR A 253 1.61 19.94 -15.55
N ILE A 254 0.83 21.01 -15.74
CA ILE A 254 0.69 22.06 -14.74
C ILE A 254 0.15 21.44 -13.44
N PHE A 255 -0.89 20.60 -13.53
CA PHE A 255 -1.44 19.90 -12.38
C PHE A 255 -0.40 19.03 -11.66
N LEU A 256 0.37 18.21 -12.40
CA LEU A 256 1.43 17.36 -11.82
C LEU A 256 2.51 18.19 -11.10
N ILE A 257 2.90 19.35 -11.65
CA ILE A 257 3.88 20.24 -11.01
C ILE A 257 3.33 20.77 -9.69
N PHE A 258 2.09 21.26 -9.68
CA PHE A 258 1.46 21.79 -8.48
C PHE A 258 1.21 20.70 -7.42
N GLU A 259 0.87 19.49 -7.86
CA GLU A 259 0.76 18.33 -6.99
C GLU A 259 2.11 17.95 -6.37
N ALA A 260 3.20 17.96 -7.16
CA ALA A 260 4.55 17.75 -6.64
C ALA A 260 4.97 18.83 -5.62
N ILE A 261 4.62 20.10 -5.87
CA ILE A 261 4.84 21.20 -4.91
C ILE A 261 4.04 20.94 -3.61
N GLY A 262 2.77 20.55 -3.72
CA GLY A 262 1.94 20.19 -2.57
C GLY A 262 2.52 19.03 -1.77
N LEU A 263 3.05 18.01 -2.45
CA LEU A 263 3.73 16.88 -1.83
C LEU A 263 5.01 17.32 -1.08
N ILE A 264 5.84 18.18 -1.67
CA ILE A 264 7.05 18.74 -1.02
C ILE A 264 6.66 19.54 0.22
N VAL A 265 5.65 20.40 0.13
CA VAL A 265 5.14 21.16 1.27
C VAL A 265 4.64 20.23 2.37
N THR A 266 3.96 19.14 2.01
CA THR A 266 3.48 18.12 2.97
C THR A 266 4.65 17.40 3.63
N LEU A 267 5.71 17.07 2.89
CA LEU A 267 6.94 16.51 3.45
C LEU A 267 7.58 17.47 4.46
N ILE A 268 7.68 18.75 4.10
CA ILE A 268 8.21 19.79 5.00
C ILE A 268 7.33 19.90 6.24
N TYR A 269 6.01 19.84 6.10
CA TYR A 269 5.05 19.88 7.21
C TYR A 269 5.20 18.68 8.17
N ILE A 270 5.43 17.47 7.64
CA ILE A 270 5.74 16.28 8.45
C ILE A 270 7.03 16.48 9.25
N VAL A 271 8.05 17.08 8.64
CA VAL A 271 9.34 17.30 9.31
C VAL A 271 9.26 18.45 10.32
N ARG A 272 8.63 19.56 9.94
CA ARG A 272 8.53 20.84 10.65
C ARG A 272 7.06 21.27 10.77
N HIS A 273 6.46 21.00 11.94
CA HIS A 273 5.08 21.37 12.23
C HIS A 273 4.95 22.84 12.70
N ASN A 274 5.45 23.79 11.90
CA ASN A 274 5.56 25.19 12.33
C ASN A 274 4.57 26.15 11.64
N PHE A 275 3.76 25.68 10.70
CA PHE A 275 2.88 26.55 9.90
C PHE A 275 1.52 25.90 9.63
N ASN A 276 0.53 26.74 9.30
CA ASN A 276 -0.82 26.27 8.99
C ASN A 276 -0.88 25.75 7.55
N ILE A 277 -0.92 24.42 7.42
CA ILE A 277 -0.93 23.71 6.13
C ILE A 277 -2.13 24.11 5.25
N LEU A 278 -3.28 24.45 5.84
CA LEU A 278 -4.48 24.85 5.09
C LEU A 278 -4.26 26.17 4.33
N ILE A 279 -3.58 27.13 4.95
CA ILE A 279 -3.26 28.42 4.31
C ILE A 279 -2.29 28.20 3.15
N VAL A 280 -1.30 27.31 3.33
CA VAL A 280 -0.34 27.00 2.27
C VAL A 280 -1.03 26.30 1.09
N TYR A 281 -1.93 25.35 1.35
CA TYR A 281 -2.70 24.71 0.27
C TYR A 281 -3.67 25.69 -0.42
N ALA A 282 -4.27 26.64 0.32
CA ALA A 282 -5.05 27.70 -0.28
C ALA A 282 -4.20 28.61 -1.19
N ALA A 283 -2.97 28.94 -0.75
CA ALA A 283 -2.02 29.71 -1.56
C ALA A 283 -1.57 28.93 -2.81
N ILE A 284 -1.32 27.62 -2.70
CA ILE A 284 -1.00 26.74 -3.83
C ILE A 284 -2.17 26.70 -4.82
N GLY A 285 -3.41 26.57 -4.34
CA GLY A 285 -4.60 26.59 -5.19
C GLY A 285 -4.81 27.92 -5.90
N LEU A 286 -4.58 29.04 -5.21
CA LEU A 286 -4.63 30.37 -5.81
C LEU A 286 -3.51 30.57 -6.85
N ALA A 287 -2.30 30.13 -6.54
CA ALA A 287 -1.19 30.15 -7.49
C ALA A 287 -1.48 29.27 -8.72
N PHE A 288 -2.07 28.08 -8.54
CA PHE A 288 -2.50 27.21 -9.63
C PHE A 288 -3.51 27.93 -10.53
N TYR A 289 -4.55 28.53 -9.95
CA TYR A 289 -5.54 29.30 -10.70
C TYR A 289 -4.91 30.47 -11.47
N LEU A 290 -4.00 31.23 -10.84
CA LEU A 290 -3.29 32.32 -11.51
C LEU A 290 -2.41 31.81 -12.66
N THR A 291 -1.68 30.71 -12.46
CA THR A 291 -0.88 30.10 -13.53
C THR A 291 -1.73 29.71 -14.73
N LEU A 292 -2.92 29.15 -14.52
CA LEU A 292 -3.84 28.81 -15.62
C LEU A 292 -4.30 30.03 -16.42
N ASN A 293 -4.41 31.20 -15.81
CA ASN A 293 -4.83 32.44 -16.48
C ASN A 293 -3.65 33.21 -17.10
N LEU A 294 -2.45 33.09 -16.55
CA LEU A 294 -1.27 33.84 -16.99
C LEU A 294 -0.47 33.10 -18.07
N VAL A 295 -0.46 31.77 -18.05
CA VAL A 295 0.27 30.98 -19.04
C VAL A 295 -0.50 30.96 -20.35
N LYS A 296 0.12 31.46 -21.41
CA LYS A 296 -0.39 31.35 -22.78
C LYS A 296 -0.24 29.91 -23.28
N ILE A 297 -1.18 29.06 -22.87
CA ILE A 297 -1.18 27.62 -23.19
C ILE A 297 -1.15 27.40 -24.71
N ASP A 298 -1.90 28.19 -25.47
CA ASP A 298 -2.03 28.03 -26.91
C ASP A 298 -0.73 28.38 -27.67
N GLU A 299 0.02 29.41 -27.23
CA GLU A 299 1.35 29.75 -27.76
C GLU A 299 2.36 28.60 -27.55
N ILE A 300 2.35 27.98 -26.38
CA ILE A 300 3.23 26.83 -26.06
C ILE A 300 2.91 25.64 -26.95
N ILE A 301 1.62 25.39 -27.21
CA ILE A 301 1.14 24.30 -28.05
C ILE A 301 1.56 24.52 -29.50
N ALA A 302 1.30 25.72 -30.04
CA ALA A 302 1.61 26.06 -31.43
C ALA A 302 3.11 25.94 -31.69
N LYS A 303 3.94 26.58 -30.86
CA LYS A 303 5.40 26.53 -30.99
C LYS A 303 5.93 25.10 -30.95
N ARG A 304 5.49 24.30 -29.98
CA ARG A 304 6.00 22.92 -29.79
C ARG A 304 5.58 21.98 -30.90
N ASN A 305 4.34 22.07 -31.38
CA ASN A 305 3.85 21.23 -32.48
C ASN A 305 4.54 21.59 -33.80
N VAL A 306 4.77 22.88 -34.06
CA VAL A 306 5.53 23.36 -35.22
C VAL A 306 6.99 22.92 -35.13
N ASP A 307 7.65 23.07 -33.97
CA ASP A 307 9.03 22.62 -33.75
C ASP A 307 9.18 21.08 -33.94
N MET A 308 8.17 20.30 -33.52
CA MET A 308 8.17 18.83 -33.75
C MET A 308 8.11 18.46 -35.23
N TYR A 309 7.34 19.20 -36.03
CA TYR A 309 7.27 19.00 -37.47
C TYR A 309 8.56 19.42 -38.17
N LEU A 310 9.08 20.60 -37.85
CA LEU A 310 10.32 21.12 -38.42
C LEU A 310 11.53 20.23 -38.09
N SER A 311 11.50 19.54 -36.93
CA SER A 311 12.54 18.58 -36.54
C SER A 311 12.36 17.17 -37.10
N GLY A 312 11.31 16.93 -37.91
CA GLY A 312 11.04 15.64 -38.56
C GLY A 312 10.60 14.54 -37.58
N ARG A 313 10.18 14.90 -36.35
CA ARG A 313 9.70 13.95 -35.34
C ARG A 313 8.22 13.61 -35.48
N ALA A 314 7.46 14.46 -36.16
CA ALA A 314 6.07 14.23 -36.52
C ALA A 314 5.93 14.20 -38.05
N GLU A 315 5.31 13.16 -38.59
CA GLU A 315 5.05 13.04 -40.04
C GLU A 315 3.98 14.03 -40.52
N GLU A 316 3.00 14.35 -39.65
CA GLU A 316 1.90 15.26 -39.95
C GLU A 316 1.62 16.20 -38.76
N VAL A 317 1.28 17.45 -39.08
CA VAL A 317 0.75 18.42 -38.10
C VAL A 317 -0.75 18.49 -38.28
N ASP A 318 -1.48 18.39 -37.19
CA ASP A 318 -2.92 18.65 -37.17
C ASP A 318 -3.18 20.15 -37.34
N ILE A 319 -3.25 20.57 -38.60
CA ILE A 319 -3.47 21.95 -39.01
C ILE A 319 -4.86 22.43 -38.56
N ASP A 320 -5.87 21.57 -38.61
CA ASP A 320 -7.24 21.89 -38.18
C ASP A 320 -7.28 22.20 -36.67
N TYR A 321 -6.51 21.45 -35.87
CA TYR A 321 -6.35 21.74 -34.45
C TYR A 321 -5.61 23.06 -34.20
N LEU A 322 -4.57 23.39 -34.97
CA LEU A 322 -3.87 24.68 -34.84
C LEU A 322 -4.78 25.87 -35.15
N PHE A 323 -5.65 25.76 -36.17
CA PHE A 323 -6.64 26.80 -36.48
C PHE A 323 -7.74 26.96 -35.41
N SER A 324 -7.89 25.99 -34.50
CA SER A 324 -8.84 26.06 -33.38
C SER A 324 -8.30 26.78 -32.13
N LEU A 325 -7.01 27.14 -32.12
CA LEU A 325 -6.35 27.83 -31.01
C LEU A 325 -6.74 29.31 -30.91
N SER A 326 -6.55 29.91 -29.73
CA SER A 326 -6.80 31.34 -29.49
C SER A 326 -5.92 32.24 -30.39
N PRO A 327 -6.30 33.49 -30.67
CA PRO A 327 -5.50 34.42 -31.48
C PRO A 327 -4.09 34.73 -30.95
N ASP A 328 -3.82 34.36 -29.69
CA ASP A 328 -2.51 34.51 -29.04
C ASP A 328 -1.51 33.37 -29.37
N ALA A 329 -1.93 32.38 -30.18
CA ALA A 329 -1.18 31.17 -30.53
C ALA A 329 -0.05 31.39 -31.55
#